data_AF-A0AAZ3RQV7-F1
#
_entry.id   AF-A0AAZ3RQV7-F1
#
_cell.length_a   1.000
_cell.length_b   1.000
_cell.length_c   1.000
_cell.angle_alpha   90.00
_cell.angle_beta   90.00
_cell.angle_gamma   90.00
#
_symmetry.space_group_name_H-M   'P 1'
#
loop_
_entity.id
_entity.type
_entity.pdbx_description
1 polymer ?
#
loop_
_entity_poly.entity_id
_entity_poly.type
_entity_poly.pdbx_seq_one_letter_code
_entity_poly.pdbx_strand_id
1 'polypeptide(L)'
;MGPRSRHTAQEGDVFCLLEMNVLWCEVQINPRTTAKDLVKMLEETRPKVSISTVKRVPYRHNLKGCSARKKPLLQNCHKKARLRFATAHGYKDRSF
;
A
#
# COMPACT_ATOMS: atom_id res chain seq x y z
N MET A 1 -29.49 36.42 -12.44
CA MET A 1 -28.89 35.07 -12.35
C MET A 1 -27.75 34.98 -13.35
N GLY A 2 -26.52 35.35 -12.95
CA GLY A 2 -25.36 35.36 -13.84
C GLY A 2 -24.72 33.97 -13.97
N PRO A 3 -24.09 33.63 -15.10
CA PRO A 3 -23.42 32.35 -15.27
C PRO A 3 -22.19 32.27 -14.35
N ARG A 4 -22.16 31.24 -13.50
CA ARG A 4 -21.02 30.94 -12.62
C ARG A 4 -19.82 30.55 -13.48
N SER A 5 -18.80 31.39 -13.44
CA SER A 5 -17.49 31.17 -14.05
C SER A 5 -16.96 29.78 -13.66
N ARG A 6 -16.73 28.92 -14.66
CA ARG A 6 -16.07 27.63 -14.47
C ARG A 6 -14.56 27.89 -14.42
N HIS A 7 -14.04 28.06 -13.21
CA HIS A 7 -12.59 27.97 -13.00
C HIS A 7 -12.10 26.58 -13.44
N THR A 8 -10.98 26.60 -14.14
CA THR A 8 -10.39 25.50 -14.91
C THR A 8 -10.00 24.32 -14.02
N ALA A 9 -10.59 23.15 -14.27
CA ALA A 9 -10.35 21.90 -13.54
C ALA A 9 -9.08 21.13 -13.99
N GLN A 10 -8.14 21.79 -14.68
CA GLN A 10 -7.07 21.07 -15.40
C GLN A 10 -5.75 21.01 -14.61
N GLU A 11 -5.46 22.01 -13.77
CA GLU A 11 -4.25 22.02 -12.94
C GLU A 11 -4.41 21.22 -11.64
N GLY A 12 -5.65 21.08 -11.14
CA GLY A 12 -5.98 20.28 -9.96
C GLY A 12 -5.87 18.78 -10.19
N ASP A 13 -6.18 18.29 -11.39
CA ASP A 13 -6.20 16.84 -11.70
C ASP A 13 -4.80 16.22 -11.80
N VAL A 14 -3.84 16.93 -12.43
CA VAL A 14 -2.45 16.45 -12.54
C VAL A 14 -1.77 16.43 -11.16
N PHE A 15 -2.07 17.43 -10.34
CA PHE A 15 -1.58 17.52 -8.96
C PHE A 15 -2.15 16.39 -8.09
N CYS A 16 -3.45 16.11 -8.21
CA CYS A 16 -4.10 15.00 -7.51
C CYS A 16 -3.51 13.65 -7.92
N LEU A 17 -3.28 13.42 -9.21
CA LEU A 17 -2.74 12.15 -9.71
C LEU A 17 -1.29 11.88 -9.26
N LEU A 18 -0.42 12.90 -9.23
CA LEU A 18 0.92 12.76 -8.68
C LEU A 18 0.88 12.41 -7.18
N GLU A 19 -0.01 13.04 -6.41
CA GLU A 19 -0.16 12.76 -4.97
C GLU A 19 -0.73 11.36 -4.70
N MET A 20 -1.65 10.87 -5.56
CA MET A 20 -2.13 9.49 -5.46
C MET A 20 -0.98 8.49 -5.65
N ASN A 21 -0.11 8.75 -6.62
CA ASN A 21 0.99 7.85 -6.96
C ASN A 21 2.08 7.81 -5.89
N VAL A 22 2.42 8.94 -5.27
CA VAL A 22 3.42 8.99 -4.19
C VAL A 22 2.96 8.19 -2.96
N LEU A 23 1.71 8.37 -2.55
CA LEU A 23 1.13 7.63 -1.41
C LEU A 23 1.05 6.14 -1.68
N TRP A 24 0.69 5.75 -2.90
CA TRP A 24 0.68 4.36 -3.35
C TRP A 24 2.08 3.73 -3.27
N CYS A 25 3.08 4.38 -3.87
CA CYS A 25 4.45 3.87 -3.92
C CYS A 25 5.03 3.69 -2.53
N GLU A 26 4.84 4.65 -1.62
CA GLU A 26 5.43 4.56 -0.29
C GLU A 26 4.87 3.39 0.53
N VAL A 27 3.54 3.19 0.51
CA VAL A 27 2.91 2.08 1.23
C VAL A 27 3.29 0.73 0.62
N GLN A 28 3.56 0.69 -0.68
CA GLN A 28 4.02 -0.53 -1.36
C GLN A 28 5.46 -0.91 -0.98
N ILE A 29 6.36 0.07 -0.88
CA ILE A 29 7.76 -0.15 -0.49
C ILE A 29 7.84 -0.48 1.01
N ASN A 30 7.13 0.29 1.82
CA ASN A 30 7.16 0.21 3.27
C ASN A 30 5.74 -0.08 3.81
N PRO A 31 5.32 -1.36 3.89
CA PRO A 31 3.98 -1.73 4.35
C PRO A 31 3.75 -1.45 5.86
N ARG A 32 4.77 -0.97 6.57
CA ARG A 32 4.69 -0.56 7.98
C ARG A 32 4.34 0.92 8.14
N THR A 33 4.35 1.70 7.06
CA THR A 33 4.07 3.13 7.11
C THR A 33 2.60 3.36 7.48
N THR A 34 2.36 4.17 8.50
CA THR A 34 1.01 4.46 9.00
C THR A 34 0.44 5.68 8.29
N ALA A 35 -0.89 5.82 8.25
CA ALA A 35 -1.54 7.03 7.74
C ALA A 35 -1.05 8.32 8.43
N LYS A 36 -0.63 8.27 9.70
CA LYS A 36 -0.02 9.41 10.40
C LYS A 36 1.35 9.78 9.81
N ASP A 37 2.16 8.79 9.50
CA ASP A 37 3.50 8.98 8.92
C ASP A 37 3.36 9.59 7.51
N LEU A 38 2.38 9.10 6.74
CA LEU A 38 2.05 9.66 5.43
C LEU A 38 1.61 11.13 5.52
N VAL A 39 0.77 11.48 6.50
CA VAL A 39 0.36 12.88 6.74
C VAL A 39 1.56 13.74 7.08
N LYS A 40 2.47 13.27 7.95
CA LYS A 40 3.69 14.00 8.31
C LYS A 40 4.60 14.25 7.09
N MET A 41 4.86 13.24 6.28
CA MET A 41 5.65 13.39 5.04
C MET A 41 5.01 14.39 4.07
N LEU A 42 3.68 14.36 3.97
CA LEU A 42 2.93 15.28 3.12
C LEU A 42 2.98 16.71 3.66
N GLU A 43 2.84 16.92 4.98
CA GLU A 43 2.94 18.23 5.61
C GLU A 43 4.30 18.90 5.39
N GLU A 44 5.40 18.13 5.45
CA GLU A 44 6.76 18.61 5.16
C GLU A 44 6.94 19.01 3.70
N THR A 45 6.22 18.36 2.78
CA THR A 45 6.36 18.59 1.34
C THR A 45 5.35 19.63 0.82
N ARG A 46 4.12 19.66 1.37
CA ARG A 46 2.97 20.44 0.87
C ARG A 46 1.87 20.72 1.93
N PRO A 47 1.33 21.93 2.00
CA PRO A 47 0.22 22.24 2.90
C PRO A 47 -1.13 21.89 2.24
N LYS A 48 -1.96 21.10 2.96
CA LYS A 48 -3.42 20.86 2.75
C LYS A 48 -3.86 19.53 2.12
N VAL A 49 -3.20 18.40 2.38
CA VAL A 49 -3.82 17.10 2.12
C VAL A 49 -4.72 16.69 3.30
N SER A 50 -6.00 16.38 3.03
CA SER A 50 -6.90 15.91 4.07
C SER A 50 -6.58 14.46 4.48
N ILE A 51 -6.74 14.13 5.77
CA ILE A 51 -6.59 12.75 6.27
C ILE A 51 -7.51 11.77 5.52
N SER A 52 -8.68 12.23 5.08
CA SER A 52 -9.63 11.41 4.30
C SER A 52 -9.08 11.02 2.92
N THR A 53 -8.26 11.90 2.32
CA THR A 53 -7.55 11.64 1.07
C THR A 53 -6.49 10.59 1.31
N VAL A 54 -5.62 10.79 2.31
CA VAL A 54 -4.55 9.85 2.70
C VAL A 54 -5.09 8.45 2.99
N LYS A 55 -6.29 8.31 3.55
CA LYS A 55 -6.93 7.00 3.78
C LYS A 55 -7.58 6.41 2.53
N ARG A 56 -8.16 7.24 1.64
CA ARG A 56 -8.87 6.76 0.44
C ARG A 56 -7.93 6.24 -0.64
N VAL A 57 -6.75 6.84 -0.81
CA VAL A 57 -5.80 6.42 -1.86
C VAL A 57 -5.38 4.97 -1.69
N PRO A 58 -4.80 4.54 -0.54
CA PRO A 58 -4.34 3.16 -0.39
C PRO A 58 -5.49 2.17 -0.52
N TYR A 59 -6.68 2.54 -0.01
CA TYR A 59 -7.87 1.70 -0.11
C TYR A 59 -8.34 1.47 -1.55
N ARG A 60 -8.37 2.50 -2.40
CA ARG A 60 -8.75 2.38 -3.83
C ARG A 60 -7.83 1.45 -4.61
N HIS A 61 -6.58 1.36 -4.19
CA HIS A 61 -5.61 0.46 -4.79
C HIS A 61 -5.46 -0.87 -4.04
N ASN A 62 -6.40 -1.22 -3.15
CA ASN A 62 -6.43 -2.47 -2.38
C ASN A 62 -5.31 -2.63 -1.32
N LEU A 63 -4.62 -1.55 -0.95
CA LEU A 63 -3.71 -1.51 0.20
C LEU A 63 -4.52 -1.20 1.45
N LYS A 64 -5.06 -2.25 2.06
CA LYS A 64 -5.76 -2.19 3.34
C LYS A 64 -4.84 -2.56 4.50
N GLY A 65 -5.11 -1.97 5.67
CA GLY A 65 -4.40 -2.34 6.89
C GLY A 65 -4.51 -3.84 7.17
N CYS A 66 -3.38 -4.50 7.35
CA CYS A 66 -3.29 -5.92 7.67
C CYS A 66 -2.44 -6.11 8.92
N SER A 67 -2.86 -7.01 9.81
CA SER A 67 -2.02 -7.43 10.93
C SER A 67 -0.96 -8.42 10.43
N ALA A 68 0.31 -8.18 10.78
CA ALA A 68 1.38 -9.08 10.42
C ALA A 68 1.16 -10.45 11.09
N ARG A 69 1.06 -11.52 10.29
CA ARG A 69 0.93 -12.88 10.83
C ARG A 69 2.19 -13.23 11.61
N LYS A 70 2.03 -13.71 12.85
CA LYS A 70 3.13 -14.29 13.63
C LYS A 70 3.74 -15.46 12.85
N LYS A 71 5.01 -15.34 12.48
CA LYS A 71 5.77 -16.42 11.84
C LYS A 71 6.83 -16.95 12.81
N PRO A 72 7.05 -18.27 12.85
CA PRO A 72 8.17 -18.82 13.61
C PRO A 72 9.49 -18.31 13.05
N LEU A 73 10.42 -17.96 13.94
CA LEU A 73 11.78 -17.59 13.55
C LEU A 73 12.55 -18.87 13.21
N LEU A 74 12.59 -19.20 11.91
CA LEU A 74 13.31 -20.38 11.43
C LEU A 74 14.74 -20.02 11.05
N GLN A 75 15.69 -20.75 11.62
CA GLN A 75 17.07 -20.77 11.15
C GLN A 75 17.15 -21.26 9.69
N ASN A 76 18.21 -20.87 8.99
CA ASN A 76 18.37 -21.19 7.57
C ASN A 76 18.50 -22.70 7.30
N CYS A 77 19.10 -23.46 8.22
CA CYS A 77 19.14 -24.93 8.15
C CYS A 77 17.73 -25.54 8.14
N HIS A 78 16.85 -25.09 9.05
CA HIS A 78 15.47 -25.55 9.14
C HIS A 78 14.63 -25.17 7.90
N LYS A 79 14.85 -23.97 7.33
CA LYS A 79 14.20 -23.57 6.08
C LYS A 79 14.55 -24.53 4.94
N LYS A 80 15.85 -24.84 4.77
CA LYS A 80 16.34 -25.78 3.75
C LYS A 80 15.79 -27.19 3.96
N ALA A 81 15.81 -27.70 5.19
CA ALA A 81 15.28 -29.02 5.51
C ALA A 81 13.77 -29.13 5.22
N ARG A 82 12.98 -28.14 5.64
CA ARG A 82 11.53 -28.08 5.36
C ARG A 82 11.23 -28.02 3.87
N LEU A 83 12.02 -27.25 3.10
CA LEU A 83 11.86 -27.17 1.66
C LEU A 83 12.14 -28.52 1.00
N ARG A 84 13.24 -29.19 1.35
CA ARG A 84 13.58 -30.54 0.83
C ARG A 84 12.48 -31.55 1.14
N PHE A 85 11.98 -31.55 2.37
CA PHE A 85 10.86 -32.39 2.80
C PHE A 85 9.60 -32.12 1.95
N ALA A 86 9.23 -30.84 1.79
CA ALA A 86 8.07 -30.47 0.98
C ALA A 86 8.23 -30.85 -0.49
N THR A 87 9.42 -30.76 -1.07
CA THR A 87 9.68 -31.21 -2.45
C THR A 87 9.59 -32.74 -2.56
N ALA A 88 10.15 -33.48 -1.60
CA ALA A 88 10.15 -34.95 -1.63
C ALA A 88 8.76 -35.56 -1.38
N HIS A 89 7.90 -34.89 -0.62
CA HIS A 89 6.60 -35.44 -0.18
C HIS A 89 5.39 -34.59 -0.60
N GLY A 90 5.59 -33.49 -1.32
CA GLY A 90 4.53 -32.57 -1.75
C GLY A 90 3.80 -32.99 -3.01
N TYR A 91 4.34 -33.94 -3.78
CA TYR A 91 3.63 -34.61 -4.86
C TYR A 91 2.79 -35.73 -4.25
N LYS A 92 1.56 -35.40 -3.85
CA LYS A 92 0.52 -36.41 -3.66
C LYS A 92 -0.19 -36.58 -5.00
N ASP A 93 -0.47 -37.83 -5.38
CA ASP A 93 -1.28 -38.13 -6.55
C ASP A 93 -2.56 -37.28 -6.50
N ARG A 94 -2.81 -36.53 -7.58
CA ARG A 94 -3.98 -35.65 -7.74
C ARG A 94 -5.28 -36.44 -7.96
N SER A 95 -5.37 -37.68 -7.47
CA SER A 95 -6.63 -38.42 -7.42
C SER A 95 -7.48 -37.84 -6.29
N PHE A 96 -8.25 -36.81 -6.63
CA PHE A 96 -9.45 -36.41 -5.90
C PHE A 96 -10.66 -37.03 -6.58
#